data_AF-A0A2E8FCR7-F1
#
_entry.id   AF-A0A2E8FCR7-F1
#
_cell.length_a   1.000
_cell.length_b   1.000
_cell.length_c   1.000
_cell.angle_alpha   90.00
_cell.angle_beta   90.00
_cell.angle_gamma   90.00
#
_symmetry.space_group_name_H-M   'P 1'
#
loop_
_entity.id
_entity.type
_entity.pdbx_description
1 polymer ?
#
loop_
_entity_poly.entity_id
_entity_poly.type
_entity_poly.pdbx_seq_one_letter_code
_entity_poly.pdbx_strand_id
1 'polypeptide(L)'
;MPRLFHAAMALVLLTATTEAANVVLTAPSATQARTKVISWVAAQGVTDKATLQRVGKAWALGKQPVSASRLHDMVVGTFASIDAKTKAFVESCSMKPDATQPDTAILKGKDAFYSANMRLFYGRYLAQMRMYDEALELLASLDPKSVVDPAACLYFKAVCEHQLLMKTEGLATINTLLGSTAGVPLRYQTTAELMRHDLQALKKDSLAAISRKMKDVERRLDLGRGGQRVQKEEDEIVASLDAIIEKLEQQGGT
;
A
#
# COMPACT_ATOMS: atom_id res chain seq x y z
N MET A 1 74.79 0.10 -27.85
CA MET A 1 73.67 0.82 -28.49
C MET A 1 72.49 -0.13 -28.65
N PRO A 2 71.22 0.28 -28.51
CA PRO A 2 70.62 1.37 -27.75
C PRO A 2 69.65 0.87 -26.63
N ARG A 3 69.24 1.82 -25.79
CA ARG A 3 68.36 1.69 -24.61
C ARG A 3 66.88 1.70 -25.02
N LEU A 4 66.04 0.91 -24.36
CA LEU A 4 64.57 1.05 -24.42
C LEU A 4 64.07 1.76 -23.16
N PHE A 5 63.36 2.86 -23.39
CA PHE A 5 62.79 3.78 -22.42
C PHE A 5 61.44 3.30 -21.87
N HIS A 6 61.14 3.76 -20.66
CA HIS A 6 59.92 3.52 -19.88
C HIS A 6 58.67 4.16 -20.50
N ALA A 7 57.50 3.59 -20.21
CA ALA A 7 56.25 4.33 -20.08
C ALA A 7 55.35 3.65 -19.03
N ALA A 8 55.32 4.23 -17.82
CA ALA A 8 54.36 3.87 -16.78
C ALA A 8 53.06 4.65 -17.02
N MET A 9 51.96 3.93 -17.24
CA MET A 9 50.64 4.51 -17.49
C MET A 9 49.90 4.64 -16.16
N ALA A 10 49.75 5.86 -15.65
CA ALA A 10 48.96 6.16 -14.47
C ALA A 10 47.47 6.19 -14.83
N LEU A 11 46.68 5.28 -14.26
CA LEU A 11 45.24 5.22 -14.39
C LEU A 11 44.59 6.10 -13.31
N VAL A 12 44.06 7.26 -13.71
CA VAL A 12 43.22 8.11 -12.84
C VAL A 12 41.79 7.56 -12.88
N LEU A 13 41.34 6.99 -11.78
CA LEU A 13 39.94 6.59 -11.58
C LEU A 13 39.12 7.82 -11.17
N LEU A 14 38.27 8.31 -12.08
CA LEU A 14 37.26 9.31 -11.77
C LEU A 14 36.05 8.61 -11.12
N THR A 15 35.86 8.75 -9.81
CA THR A 15 34.63 8.29 -9.15
C THR A 15 33.52 9.29 -9.42
N ALA A 16 32.66 8.98 -10.40
CA ALA A 16 31.41 9.70 -10.59
C ALA A 16 30.45 9.36 -9.44
N THR A 17 30.25 10.31 -8.53
CA THR A 17 29.10 10.30 -7.62
C THR A 17 27.85 10.62 -8.44
N THR A 18 27.09 9.59 -8.80
CA THR A 18 25.72 9.76 -9.30
C THR A 18 24.82 10.26 -8.16
N GLU A 19 24.52 11.54 -8.16
CA GLU A 19 23.41 12.12 -7.40
C GLU A 19 22.11 11.53 -7.98
N ALA A 20 21.47 10.62 -7.24
CA ALA A 20 20.23 10.03 -7.68
C ALA A 20 19.17 11.13 -7.78
N ALA A 21 18.74 11.46 -9.00
CA ALA A 21 17.62 12.36 -9.22
C ALA A 21 16.44 11.88 -8.36
N ASN A 22 15.99 12.74 -7.45
CA ASN A 22 14.94 12.43 -6.49
C ASN A 22 13.61 12.33 -7.24
N VAL A 23 13.30 11.16 -7.81
CA VAL A 23 12.10 10.94 -8.64
C VAL A 23 10.87 10.98 -7.74
N VAL A 24 10.10 12.07 -7.83
CA VAL A 24 8.83 12.22 -7.11
C VAL A 24 7.74 11.40 -7.79
N LEU A 25 7.13 10.47 -7.03
CA LEU A 25 5.97 9.70 -7.47
C LEU A 25 4.79 10.64 -7.69
N THR A 26 4.27 10.67 -8.91
CA THR A 26 3.17 11.56 -9.31
C THR A 26 2.03 10.73 -9.88
N ALA A 27 0.80 11.02 -9.45
CA ALA A 27 -0.38 10.40 -10.04
C ALA A 27 -0.51 10.79 -11.52
N PRO A 28 -1.00 9.89 -12.40
CA PRO A 28 -1.29 10.26 -13.77
C PRO A 28 -2.37 11.33 -13.83
N SER A 29 -2.33 12.16 -14.86
CA SER A 29 -3.41 13.13 -15.11
C SER A 29 -4.72 12.41 -15.44
N ALA A 30 -5.85 13.09 -15.23
CA ALA A 30 -7.16 12.55 -15.56
C ALA A 30 -7.26 12.18 -17.06
N THR A 31 -6.61 12.92 -17.95
CA THR A 31 -6.51 12.59 -19.38
C THR A 31 -5.71 11.31 -19.64
N GLN A 32 -4.56 11.14 -18.98
CA GLN A 32 -3.76 9.91 -19.11
C GLN A 32 -4.53 8.67 -18.61
N ALA A 33 -5.21 8.79 -17.47
CA ALA A 33 -6.08 7.73 -16.96
C ALA A 33 -7.25 7.43 -17.90
N ARG A 34 -7.91 8.47 -18.44
CA ARG A 34 -8.96 8.32 -19.45
C ARG A 34 -8.48 7.53 -20.67
N THR A 35 -7.30 7.85 -21.20
CA THR A 35 -6.72 7.14 -22.34
C THR A 35 -6.51 5.65 -22.02
N LYS A 36 -5.95 5.33 -20.85
CA LYS A 36 -5.77 3.93 -20.43
C LYS A 36 -7.09 3.19 -20.27
N VAL A 37 -8.09 3.84 -19.68
CA VAL A 37 -9.44 3.27 -19.51
C VAL A 37 -10.13 3.03 -20.84
N ILE A 38 -10.10 3.98 -21.78
CA ILE A 38 -10.71 3.81 -23.10
C ILE A 38 -10.02 2.66 -23.86
N SER A 39 -8.67 2.59 -23.78
CA SER A 39 -7.91 1.47 -24.35
C SER A 39 -8.34 0.13 -23.76
N TRP A 40 -8.47 0.05 -22.43
CA TRP A 40 -8.94 -1.14 -21.75
C TRP A 40 -10.36 -1.54 -22.17
N VAL A 41 -11.30 -0.57 -22.27
CA VAL A 41 -12.69 -0.81 -22.72
C VAL A 41 -12.72 -1.35 -24.14
N ALA A 42 -11.92 -0.76 -25.05
CA ALA A 42 -11.82 -1.25 -26.42
C ALA A 42 -11.26 -2.69 -26.47
N ALA A 43 -10.27 -3.01 -25.64
CA ALA A 43 -9.70 -4.35 -25.53
C ALA A 43 -10.68 -5.40 -24.98
N GLN A 44 -11.75 -4.98 -24.28
CA GLN A 44 -12.85 -5.88 -23.89
C GLN A 44 -13.81 -6.21 -25.05
N GLY A 45 -13.61 -5.65 -26.24
CA GLY A 45 -14.48 -5.89 -27.40
C GLY A 45 -15.86 -5.22 -27.31
N VAL A 46 -15.99 -4.18 -26.48
CA VAL A 46 -17.26 -3.45 -26.30
C VAL A 46 -17.60 -2.66 -27.57
N THR A 47 -18.68 -3.04 -28.25
CA THR A 47 -19.16 -2.37 -29.47
C THR A 47 -20.50 -1.65 -29.29
N ASP A 48 -21.19 -1.88 -28.17
CA ASP A 48 -22.48 -1.25 -27.88
C ASP A 48 -22.34 0.28 -27.73
N LYS A 49 -23.04 1.02 -28.61
CA LYS A 49 -22.99 2.48 -28.65
C LYS A 49 -23.49 3.12 -27.36
N ALA A 50 -24.52 2.55 -26.71
CA ALA A 50 -25.06 3.12 -25.47
C ALA A 50 -24.03 3.02 -24.33
N THR A 51 -23.34 1.88 -24.23
CA THR A 51 -22.25 1.66 -23.27
C THR A 51 -21.07 2.57 -23.53
N LEU A 52 -20.61 2.69 -24.79
CA LEU A 52 -19.51 3.60 -25.15
C LEU A 52 -19.87 5.07 -24.86
N GLN A 53 -21.10 5.50 -25.15
CA GLN A 53 -21.58 6.85 -24.80
C GLN A 53 -21.61 7.08 -23.29
N ARG A 54 -22.03 6.07 -22.50
CA ARG A 54 -22.06 6.15 -21.03
C ARG A 54 -20.66 6.31 -20.46
N VAL A 55 -19.70 5.52 -20.93
CA VAL A 55 -18.27 5.65 -20.57
C VAL A 55 -17.76 7.03 -20.99
N GLY A 56 -18.04 7.47 -22.22
CA GLY A 56 -17.66 8.79 -22.71
C GLY A 56 -18.17 9.93 -21.83
N LYS A 57 -19.44 9.87 -21.40
CA LYS A 57 -20.05 10.83 -20.47
C LYS A 57 -19.42 10.77 -19.08
N ALA A 58 -19.17 9.59 -18.54
CA ALA A 58 -18.52 9.43 -17.23
C ALA A 58 -17.12 10.05 -17.20
N TRP A 59 -16.43 10.06 -18.35
CA TRP A 59 -15.11 10.65 -18.54
C TRP A 59 -15.13 12.01 -19.24
N ALA A 60 -16.27 12.71 -19.24
CA ALA A 60 -16.35 14.11 -19.64
C ALA A 60 -15.75 14.99 -18.54
N LEU A 61 -14.42 15.04 -18.52
CA LEU A 61 -13.65 15.78 -17.51
C LEU A 61 -13.94 17.28 -17.62
N GLY A 62 -14.33 17.90 -16.51
CA GLY A 62 -14.49 19.34 -16.40
C GLY A 62 -13.15 20.07 -16.29
N LYS A 63 -13.20 21.40 -16.09
CA LYS A 63 -12.01 22.23 -15.87
C LYS A 63 -11.38 22.05 -14.49
N GLN A 64 -12.13 21.50 -13.53
CA GLN A 64 -11.65 21.30 -12.18
C GLN A 64 -10.71 20.09 -12.09
N PRO A 65 -9.60 20.18 -11.35
CA PRO A 65 -8.73 19.03 -11.11
C PRO A 65 -9.49 17.89 -10.44
N VAL A 66 -9.30 16.67 -10.95
CA VAL A 66 -9.82 15.45 -10.32
C VAL A 66 -8.74 14.89 -9.40
N SER A 67 -9.06 14.68 -8.12
CA SER A 67 -8.12 14.07 -7.17
C SER A 67 -7.79 12.63 -7.57
N ALA A 68 -6.59 12.16 -7.22
CA ALA A 68 -6.16 10.78 -7.54
C ALA A 68 -7.12 9.72 -6.97
N SER A 69 -7.61 9.93 -5.74
CA SER A 69 -8.61 9.05 -5.12
C SER A 69 -9.93 9.01 -5.90
N ARG A 70 -10.43 10.17 -6.36
CA ARG A 70 -11.63 10.20 -7.21
C ARG A 70 -11.37 9.55 -8.56
N LEU A 71 -10.18 9.75 -9.13
CA LEU A 71 -9.78 9.16 -10.39
C LEU A 71 -9.73 7.63 -10.29
N HIS A 72 -9.21 7.08 -9.20
CA HIS A 72 -9.22 5.65 -8.91
C HIS A 72 -10.64 5.08 -8.83
N ASP A 73 -11.54 5.76 -8.13
CA ASP A 73 -12.96 5.34 -8.06
C ASP A 73 -13.64 5.36 -9.44
N MET A 74 -13.31 6.34 -10.31
CA MET A 74 -13.81 6.38 -11.69
C MET A 74 -13.28 5.24 -12.56
N VAL A 75 -11.99 4.87 -12.40
CA VAL A 75 -11.37 3.72 -13.09
C VAL A 75 -12.08 2.42 -12.69
N VAL A 76 -12.17 2.15 -11.38
CA VAL A 76 -12.83 0.94 -10.85
C VAL A 76 -14.31 0.90 -11.23
N GLY A 77 -15.01 2.03 -11.13
CA GLY A 77 -16.40 2.14 -11.55
C GLY A 77 -16.61 1.87 -13.04
N THR A 78 -15.65 2.27 -13.89
CA THR A 78 -15.70 1.94 -15.32
C THR A 78 -15.52 0.44 -15.54
N PHE A 79 -14.54 -0.19 -14.89
CA PHE A 79 -14.33 -1.64 -14.97
C PHE A 79 -15.59 -2.42 -14.57
N ALA A 80 -16.19 -2.07 -13.43
CA ALA A 80 -17.44 -2.67 -12.94
C ALA A 80 -18.64 -2.42 -13.88
N SER A 81 -18.65 -1.31 -14.62
CA SER A 81 -19.74 -1.02 -15.57
C SER A 81 -19.68 -1.85 -16.87
N ILE A 82 -18.52 -2.45 -17.16
CA ILE A 82 -18.23 -3.19 -18.40
C ILE A 82 -18.16 -4.69 -18.13
N ASP A 83 -17.52 -5.11 -17.05
CA ASP A 83 -17.33 -6.53 -16.71
C ASP A 83 -18.18 -6.93 -15.50
N ALA A 84 -19.10 -7.88 -15.71
CA ALA A 84 -20.05 -8.32 -14.69
C ALA A 84 -19.37 -8.99 -13.49
N LYS A 85 -18.23 -9.68 -13.70
CA LYS A 85 -17.46 -10.27 -12.61
C LYS A 85 -16.81 -9.19 -11.75
N THR A 86 -16.27 -8.14 -12.37
CA THR A 86 -15.75 -6.96 -11.66
C THR A 86 -16.84 -6.28 -10.87
N LYS A 87 -18.04 -6.14 -11.44
CA LYS A 87 -19.19 -5.60 -10.71
C LYS A 87 -19.49 -6.40 -9.45
N ALA A 88 -19.68 -7.71 -9.58
CA ALA A 88 -19.95 -8.58 -8.45
C ALA A 88 -18.84 -8.53 -7.40
N PHE A 89 -17.57 -8.49 -7.82
CA PHE A 89 -16.43 -8.35 -6.92
C PHE A 89 -16.48 -7.03 -6.13
N VAL A 90 -16.69 -5.89 -6.81
CA VAL A 90 -16.78 -4.58 -6.15
C VAL A 90 -17.98 -4.53 -5.20
N GLU A 91 -19.12 -5.09 -5.59
CA GLU A 91 -20.32 -5.16 -4.74
C GLU A 91 -20.14 -6.05 -3.51
N SER A 92 -19.35 -7.13 -3.64
CA SER A 92 -19.00 -8.02 -2.51
C SER A 92 -18.01 -7.37 -1.53
N CYS A 93 -17.26 -6.36 -1.95
CA CYS A 93 -16.38 -5.56 -1.08
C CYS A 93 -17.21 -4.51 -0.32
N SER A 94 -18.09 -4.95 0.56
CA SER A 94 -18.97 -4.09 1.37
C SER A 94 -18.82 -4.37 2.86
N MET A 95 -19.11 -3.38 3.70
CA MET A 95 -19.09 -3.54 5.17
C MET A 95 -20.38 -4.20 5.72
N LYS A 96 -21.11 -4.95 4.88
CA LYS A 96 -22.36 -5.60 5.29
C LYS A 96 -22.07 -6.94 5.96
N PRO A 97 -22.80 -7.31 7.04
CA PRO A 97 -22.59 -8.58 7.74
C PRO A 97 -22.79 -9.84 6.87
N ASP A 98 -23.59 -9.75 5.81
CA ASP A 98 -23.97 -10.82 4.90
C ASP A 98 -23.22 -10.78 3.55
N ALA A 99 -22.16 -9.98 3.45
CA ALA A 99 -21.38 -9.88 2.22
C ALA A 99 -20.73 -11.24 1.89
N THR A 100 -21.02 -11.76 0.71
CA THR A 100 -20.32 -12.93 0.16
C THR A 100 -18.83 -12.63 0.02
N GLN A 101 -17.98 -13.63 0.23
CA GLN A 101 -16.53 -13.46 0.07
C GLN A 101 -16.18 -13.04 -1.38
N PRO A 102 -15.39 -11.98 -1.58
CA PRO A 102 -14.98 -11.55 -2.91
C PRO A 102 -14.13 -12.60 -3.64
N ASP A 103 -14.45 -12.90 -4.90
CA ASP A 103 -13.63 -13.77 -5.77
C ASP A 103 -12.34 -13.05 -6.21
N THR A 104 -11.24 -13.37 -5.53
CA THR A 104 -9.94 -12.72 -5.76
C THR A 104 -9.25 -13.18 -7.05
N ALA A 105 -9.77 -14.17 -7.78
CA ALA A 105 -9.21 -14.60 -9.06
C ALA A 105 -9.16 -13.44 -10.07
N ILE A 106 -10.10 -12.50 -9.95
CA ILE A 106 -10.19 -11.34 -10.83
C ILE A 106 -8.99 -10.38 -10.69
N LEU A 107 -8.31 -10.38 -9.54
CA LEU A 107 -7.14 -9.52 -9.29
C LEU A 107 -5.93 -9.87 -10.18
N LYS A 108 -5.92 -11.08 -10.76
CA LYS A 108 -4.91 -11.56 -11.72
C LYS A 108 -5.35 -11.35 -13.18
N GLY A 109 -6.18 -10.34 -13.44
CA GLY A 109 -6.70 -10.01 -14.76
C GLY A 109 -5.62 -9.92 -15.85
N LYS A 110 -6.05 -10.06 -17.11
CA LYS A 110 -5.15 -10.15 -18.27
C LYS A 110 -4.40 -8.86 -18.59
N ASP A 111 -4.88 -7.72 -18.10
CA ASP A 111 -4.30 -6.40 -18.34
C ASP A 111 -3.66 -5.84 -17.07
N ALA A 112 -2.43 -5.33 -17.19
CA ALA A 112 -1.66 -4.85 -16.05
C ALA A 112 -2.28 -3.61 -15.40
N PHE A 113 -2.87 -2.71 -16.18
CA PHE A 113 -3.51 -1.49 -15.67
C PHE A 113 -4.77 -1.84 -14.86
N TYR A 114 -5.59 -2.77 -15.37
CA TYR A 114 -6.72 -3.32 -14.64
C TYR A 114 -6.28 -3.98 -13.33
N SER A 115 -5.34 -4.93 -13.41
CA SER A 115 -4.90 -5.72 -12.26
C SER A 115 -4.29 -4.84 -11.16
N ALA A 116 -3.46 -3.86 -11.52
CA ALA A 116 -2.88 -2.93 -10.55
C ALA A 116 -3.96 -2.12 -9.79
N ASN A 117 -4.93 -1.54 -10.51
CA ASN A 117 -5.95 -0.71 -9.88
C ASN A 117 -6.99 -1.51 -9.10
N MET A 118 -7.31 -2.73 -9.53
CA MET A 118 -8.18 -3.64 -8.77
C MET A 118 -7.49 -4.16 -7.50
N ARG A 119 -6.18 -4.45 -7.55
CA ARG A 119 -5.40 -4.79 -6.36
C ARG A 119 -5.31 -3.63 -5.36
N LEU A 120 -5.15 -2.40 -5.84
CA LEU A 120 -5.21 -1.22 -4.97
C LEU A 120 -6.60 -1.06 -4.33
N PHE A 121 -7.67 -1.22 -5.10
CA PHE A 121 -9.04 -1.18 -4.58
C PHE A 121 -9.26 -2.20 -3.46
N TYR A 122 -8.86 -3.46 -3.72
CA TYR A 122 -9.08 -4.53 -2.76
C TYR A 122 -8.16 -4.42 -1.53
N GLY A 123 -6.90 -4.04 -1.71
CA GLY A 123 -5.98 -3.78 -0.60
C GLY A 123 -6.49 -2.66 0.32
N ARG A 124 -7.07 -1.59 -0.25
CA ARG A 124 -7.75 -0.53 0.52
C ARG A 124 -8.93 -1.07 1.31
N TYR A 125 -9.78 -1.87 0.69
CA TYR A 125 -10.93 -2.51 1.35
C TYR A 125 -10.48 -3.39 2.52
N LEU A 126 -9.51 -4.28 2.31
CA LEU A 126 -8.98 -5.15 3.35
C LEU A 126 -8.38 -4.37 4.54
N ALA A 127 -7.62 -3.31 4.26
CA ALA A 127 -7.07 -2.45 5.31
C ALA A 127 -8.18 -1.76 6.13
N GLN A 128 -9.27 -1.33 5.49
CA GLN A 128 -10.45 -0.76 6.16
C GLN A 128 -11.21 -1.80 7.00
N MET A 129 -11.20 -3.06 6.58
CA MET A 129 -11.74 -4.20 7.33
C MET A 129 -10.79 -4.75 8.41
N ARG A 130 -9.70 -4.03 8.71
CA ARG A 130 -8.65 -4.45 9.65
C ARG A 130 -8.00 -5.79 9.27
N MET A 131 -8.07 -6.24 8.02
CA MET A 131 -7.40 -7.45 7.50
C MET A 131 -5.98 -7.10 7.02
N TYR A 132 -5.15 -6.62 7.95
CA TYR A 132 -3.86 -5.99 7.64
C TYR A 132 -2.85 -6.96 7.02
N ASP A 133 -2.84 -8.24 7.44
CA ASP A 133 -1.93 -9.24 6.89
C ASP A 133 -2.18 -9.43 5.37
N GLU A 134 -3.45 -9.65 4.97
CA GLU A 134 -3.85 -9.83 3.57
C GLU A 134 -3.71 -8.55 2.74
N ALA A 135 -4.07 -7.41 3.34
CA ALA A 135 -3.90 -6.12 2.69
C ALA A 135 -2.41 -5.88 2.38
N LEU A 136 -1.52 -6.16 3.34
CA LEU A 136 -0.09 -5.97 3.16
C LEU A 136 0.49 -6.91 2.10
N GLU A 137 0.10 -8.18 2.07
CA GLU A 137 0.55 -9.13 1.03
C GLU A 137 0.29 -8.57 -0.39
N LEU A 138 -0.89 -8.00 -0.60
CA LEU A 138 -1.28 -7.41 -1.87
C LEU A 138 -0.57 -6.08 -2.17
N LEU A 139 -0.48 -5.19 -1.18
CA LEU A 139 0.04 -3.83 -1.33
C LEU A 139 1.57 -3.77 -1.34
N ALA A 140 2.26 -4.67 -0.62
CA ALA A 140 3.73 -4.71 -0.58
C ALA A 140 4.34 -5.08 -1.94
N SER A 141 3.63 -5.89 -2.73
CA SER A 141 4.06 -6.32 -4.06
C SER A 141 3.54 -5.43 -5.20
N LEU A 142 2.78 -4.38 -4.89
CA LEU A 142 2.22 -3.45 -5.88
C LEU A 142 3.17 -2.27 -6.10
N ASP A 143 3.62 -2.06 -7.34
CA ASP A 143 4.39 -0.86 -7.70
C ASP A 143 3.47 0.38 -7.67
N PRO A 144 3.73 1.39 -6.81
CA PRO A 144 2.93 2.61 -6.76
C PRO A 144 2.86 3.36 -8.10
N LYS A 145 3.85 3.21 -9.00
CA LYS A 145 3.83 3.84 -10.33
C LYS A 145 2.82 3.20 -11.29
N SER A 146 2.36 1.98 -10.99
CA SER A 146 1.44 1.22 -11.85
C SER A 146 -0.04 1.59 -11.63
N VAL A 147 -0.37 2.27 -10.54
CA VAL A 147 -1.74 2.64 -10.16
C VAL A 147 -2.04 4.11 -10.45
N VAL A 148 -3.33 4.47 -10.50
CA VAL A 148 -3.72 5.88 -10.68
C VAL A 148 -3.71 6.70 -9.39
N ASP A 149 -3.63 6.04 -8.23
CA ASP A 149 -3.50 6.69 -6.91
C ASP A 149 -2.29 6.13 -6.11
N PRO A 150 -1.05 6.55 -6.45
CA PRO A 150 0.16 6.12 -5.75
C PRO A 150 0.15 6.49 -4.26
N ALA A 151 -0.44 7.65 -3.90
CA ALA A 151 -0.51 8.11 -2.53
C ALA A 151 -1.38 7.17 -1.68
N ALA A 152 -2.54 6.73 -2.18
CA ALA A 152 -3.34 5.73 -1.48
C ALA A 152 -2.61 4.39 -1.36
N CYS A 153 -1.90 3.94 -2.39
CA CYS A 153 -1.11 2.70 -2.34
C CYS A 153 -0.12 2.72 -1.18
N LEU A 154 0.69 3.78 -1.08
CA LEU A 154 1.67 3.93 -0.01
C LEU A 154 1.02 4.15 1.35
N TYR A 155 -0.05 4.94 1.42
CA TYR A 155 -0.75 5.20 2.66
C TYR A 155 -1.34 3.93 3.28
N PHE A 156 -2.11 3.14 2.52
CA PHE A 156 -2.70 1.91 3.05
C PHE A 156 -1.64 0.84 3.35
N LYS A 157 -0.54 0.80 2.59
CA LYS A 157 0.61 -0.04 2.93
C LYS A 157 1.22 0.36 4.28
N ALA A 158 1.47 1.65 4.49
CA ALA A 158 1.98 2.18 5.75
C ALA A 158 1.04 1.93 6.94
N VAL A 159 -0.28 2.02 6.74
CA VAL A 159 -1.27 1.66 7.75
C VAL A 159 -1.10 0.20 8.17
N CYS A 160 -0.96 -0.73 7.21
CA CYS A 160 -0.77 -2.15 7.53
C CYS A 160 0.55 -2.39 8.26
N GLU A 161 1.65 -1.82 7.78
CA GLU A 161 2.98 -1.94 8.41
C GLU A 161 2.99 -1.34 9.83
N HIS A 162 2.31 -0.22 10.05
CA HIS A 162 2.15 0.37 11.38
C HIS A 162 1.37 -0.54 12.33
N GLN A 163 0.23 -1.07 11.88
CA GLN A 163 -0.62 -1.95 12.70
C GLN A 163 0.06 -3.28 13.03
N LEU A 164 0.89 -3.78 12.11
CA LEU A 164 1.69 -5.01 12.29
C LEU A 164 3.05 -4.75 12.96
N LEU A 165 3.30 -3.54 13.47
CA LEU A 165 4.52 -3.15 14.20
C LEU A 165 5.81 -3.33 13.39
N MET A 166 5.73 -3.25 12.06
CA MET A 166 6.86 -3.33 11.12
C MET A 166 7.57 -1.98 11.05
N LYS A 167 8.35 -1.66 12.09
CA LYS A 167 8.99 -0.33 12.26
C LYS A 167 9.82 0.10 11.06
N THR A 168 10.71 -0.77 10.58
CA THR A 168 11.67 -0.42 9.53
C THR A 168 10.96 -0.16 8.21
N GLU A 169 10.08 -1.08 7.81
CA GLU A 169 9.32 -1.04 6.57
C GLU A 169 8.31 0.11 6.60
N GLY A 170 7.57 0.25 7.70
CA GLY A 170 6.60 1.33 7.90
C GLY A 170 7.24 2.71 7.81
N LEU A 171 8.40 2.92 8.43
CA LEU A 171 9.13 4.19 8.32
C LEU A 171 9.62 4.44 6.89
N ALA A 172 10.10 3.42 6.19
CA ALA A 172 10.53 3.55 4.80
C ALA A 172 9.35 3.92 3.87
N THR A 173 8.20 3.25 4.01
CA THR A 173 6.99 3.55 3.26
C THR A 173 6.46 4.95 3.57
N ILE A 174 6.42 5.35 4.85
CA ILE A 174 5.96 6.70 5.26
C ILE A 174 6.91 7.79 4.74
N ASN A 175 8.22 7.57 4.78
CA ASN A 175 9.18 8.52 4.23
C ASN A 175 9.00 8.68 2.71
N THR A 176 8.71 7.60 1.99
CA THR A 176 8.38 7.66 0.56
C THR A 176 7.08 8.43 0.31
N LEU A 177 6.05 8.18 1.12
CA LEU A 177 4.76 8.88 1.03
C LEU A 177 4.92 10.39 1.26
N LEU A 178 5.60 10.79 2.34
CA LEU A 178 5.69 12.20 2.74
C LEU A 178 6.78 12.98 1.99
N GLY A 179 7.89 12.32 1.63
CA GLY A 179 9.07 12.97 1.05
C GLY A 179 9.22 12.82 -0.47
N SER A 180 8.59 11.81 -1.07
CA SER A 180 8.81 11.44 -2.47
C SER A 180 7.52 11.17 -3.25
N THR A 181 6.38 11.73 -2.80
CA THR A 181 5.09 11.60 -3.49
C THR A 181 4.41 12.96 -3.63
N ALA A 182 3.98 13.31 -4.83
CA ALA A 182 3.27 14.55 -5.13
C ALA A 182 1.77 14.43 -4.86
N GLY A 183 1.15 15.52 -4.43
CA GLY A 183 -0.32 15.62 -4.32
C GLY A 183 -0.94 14.71 -3.25
N VAL A 184 -0.19 14.36 -2.21
CA VAL A 184 -0.70 13.54 -1.09
C VAL A 184 -1.85 14.28 -0.39
N PRO A 185 -3.04 13.66 -0.23
CA PRO A 185 -4.14 14.29 0.49
C PRO A 185 -3.77 14.63 1.94
N LEU A 186 -4.21 15.79 2.45
CA LEU A 186 -3.91 16.25 3.82
C LEU A 186 -4.20 15.19 4.88
N ARG A 187 -5.35 14.52 4.78
CA ARG A 187 -5.74 13.43 5.69
C ARG A 187 -4.70 12.29 5.74
N TYR A 188 -4.06 11.95 4.63
CA TYR A 188 -3.03 10.92 4.60
C TYR A 188 -1.73 11.46 5.21
N GLN A 189 -1.38 12.72 4.95
CA GLN A 189 -0.21 13.35 5.55
C GLN A 189 -0.31 13.35 7.07
N THR A 190 -1.41 13.89 7.62
CA THR A 190 -1.61 13.99 9.07
C THR A 190 -1.54 12.64 9.76
N THR A 191 -2.25 11.61 9.25
CA THR A 191 -2.18 10.28 9.85
C THR A 191 -0.81 9.63 9.66
N ALA A 192 -0.14 9.81 8.52
CA ALA A 192 1.19 9.25 8.29
C ALA A 192 2.26 9.88 9.20
N GLU A 193 2.17 11.18 9.48
CA GLU A 193 3.06 11.84 10.45
C GLU A 193 2.88 11.28 11.86
N LEU A 194 1.63 11.06 12.30
CA LEU A 194 1.36 10.40 13.58
C LEU A 194 1.91 8.97 13.61
N MET A 195 1.66 8.17 12.57
CA MET A 195 2.23 6.82 12.46
C MET A 195 3.77 6.84 12.46
N ARG A 196 4.40 7.85 11.85
CA ARG A 196 5.86 8.00 11.85
C ARG A 196 6.39 8.21 13.26
N HIS A 197 5.77 9.12 14.02
CA HIS A 197 6.16 9.39 15.40
C HIS A 197 5.96 8.15 16.28
N ASP A 198 4.85 7.45 16.11
CA ASP A 198 4.55 6.20 16.80
C ASP A 198 5.61 5.12 16.52
N LEU A 199 5.96 4.89 15.26
CA LEU A 199 6.99 3.92 14.88
C LEU A 199 8.38 4.32 15.37
N GLN A 200 8.73 5.62 15.29
CA GLN A 200 10.01 6.12 15.81
C GLN A 200 10.15 5.85 17.31
N ALA A 201 9.09 6.12 18.08
CA ALA A 201 9.04 5.90 19.52
C ALA A 201 8.92 4.41 19.92
N LEU A 202 8.55 3.52 18.99
CA LEU A 202 8.40 2.10 19.27
C LEU A 202 9.74 1.49 19.71
N LYS A 203 9.78 1.02 20.96
CA LYS A 203 10.89 0.28 21.56
C LYS A 203 10.51 -1.19 21.69
N LYS A 204 11.37 -2.07 21.19
CA LYS A 204 11.21 -3.52 21.36
C LYS A 204 11.11 -3.85 22.85
N ASP A 205 10.24 -4.79 23.19
CA ASP A 205 10.04 -5.33 24.56
C ASP A 205 9.65 -4.26 25.60
N SER A 206 9.11 -3.12 25.17
CA SER A 206 8.51 -2.13 26.05
C SER A 206 7.04 -2.45 26.33
N LEU A 207 6.51 -2.00 27.47
CA LEU A 207 5.09 -2.15 27.79
C LEU A 207 4.17 -1.58 26.69
N ALA A 208 4.58 -0.49 26.04
CA ALA A 208 3.86 0.09 24.90
C ALA A 208 3.84 -0.84 23.68
N ALA A 209 4.96 -1.51 23.38
CA ALA A 209 5.02 -2.50 22.29
C ALA A 209 4.18 -3.74 22.60
N ILE A 210 4.20 -4.21 23.86
CA ILE A 210 3.38 -5.34 24.31
C ILE A 210 1.89 -4.99 24.22
N SER A 211 1.47 -3.81 24.69
CA SER A 211 0.08 -3.34 24.57
C SER A 211 -0.40 -3.32 23.11
N ARG A 212 0.48 -2.95 22.16
CA ARG A 212 0.14 -3.00 20.74
C ARG A 212 0.04 -4.44 20.20
N LYS A 213 0.92 -5.37 20.63
CA LYS A 213 0.79 -6.80 20.33
C LYS A 213 -0.54 -7.37 20.85
N MET A 214 -0.95 -7.03 22.07
CA MET A 214 -2.24 -7.44 22.64
C MET A 214 -3.42 -6.95 21.79
N LYS A 215 -3.37 -5.70 21.30
CA LYS A 215 -4.40 -5.16 20.37
C LYS A 215 -4.43 -5.90 19.03
N ASP A 216 -3.28 -6.39 18.54
CA ASP A 216 -3.25 -7.21 17.32
C ASP A 216 -3.85 -8.59 17.57
N VAL A 217 -3.58 -9.21 18.72
CA VAL A 217 -4.24 -10.46 19.14
C VAL A 217 -5.76 -10.28 19.21
N GLU A 218 -6.24 -9.23 19.89
CA GLU A 218 -7.67 -8.90 19.97
C GLU A 218 -8.29 -8.76 18.57
N ARG A 219 -7.64 -8.00 17.67
CA ARG A 219 -8.06 -7.88 16.28
C ARG A 219 -8.16 -9.24 15.58
N ARG A 220 -7.18 -10.13 15.76
CA ARG A 220 -7.18 -11.45 15.13
C ARG A 220 -8.32 -12.32 15.66
N LEU A 221 -8.61 -12.24 16.96
CA LEU A 221 -9.73 -12.93 17.59
C LEU A 221 -11.07 -12.40 17.08
N ASP A 222 -11.24 -11.08 16.93
CA ASP A 222 -12.43 -10.46 16.30
C ASP A 222 -12.68 -10.99 14.88
N LEU A 223 -11.60 -11.31 14.16
CA LEU A 223 -11.63 -11.88 12.82
C LEU A 223 -11.81 -13.41 12.80
N GLY A 224 -12.03 -14.04 13.96
CA GLY A 224 -12.20 -15.48 14.11
C GLY A 224 -10.91 -16.30 13.96
N ARG A 225 -9.73 -15.70 14.14
CA ARG A 225 -8.41 -16.31 13.85
C ARG A 225 -7.67 -16.83 15.09
N GLY A 226 -8.36 -17.46 16.04
CA GLY A 226 -7.77 -17.96 17.30
C GLY A 226 -6.89 -19.22 17.20
N GLY A 227 -6.24 -19.47 16.06
CA GLY A 227 -5.40 -20.66 15.85
C GLY A 227 -4.03 -20.59 16.52
N GLN A 228 -3.18 -21.60 16.27
CA GLN A 228 -1.84 -21.73 16.88
C GLN A 228 -0.95 -20.48 16.75
N ARG A 229 -1.08 -19.73 15.65
CA ARG A 229 -0.33 -18.47 15.48
C ARG A 229 -0.68 -17.44 16.55
N VAL A 230 -1.96 -17.26 16.85
CA VAL A 230 -2.41 -16.29 17.87
C VAL A 230 -2.02 -16.76 19.26
N GLN A 231 -2.18 -18.06 19.56
CA GLN A 231 -1.75 -18.63 20.84
C GLN A 231 -0.25 -18.41 21.09
N LYS A 232 0.58 -18.58 20.06
CA LYS A 232 2.01 -18.28 20.17
C LYS A 232 2.27 -16.79 20.44
N GLU A 233 1.54 -15.89 19.80
CA GLU A 233 1.66 -14.45 20.05
C GLU A 233 1.23 -14.10 21.50
N GLU A 234 0.22 -14.79 22.04
CA GLU A 234 -0.21 -14.69 23.45
C GLU A 234 0.87 -15.17 24.42
N ASP A 235 1.49 -16.33 24.17
CA ASP A 235 2.60 -16.86 24.97
C ASP A 235 3.80 -15.89 24.99
N GLU A 236 4.15 -15.33 23.82
CA GLU A 236 5.20 -14.31 23.70
C GLU A 236 4.89 -13.06 24.50
N ILE A 237 3.61 -12.64 24.57
CA ILE A 237 3.16 -11.50 25.38
C ILE A 237 3.36 -11.80 26.87
N VAL A 238 2.92 -12.96 27.35
CA VAL A 238 3.07 -13.36 28.76
C VAL A 238 4.55 -13.37 29.16
N ALA A 239 5.39 -14.06 28.40
CA ALA A 239 6.82 -14.12 28.66
C ALA A 239 7.48 -12.73 28.67
N SER A 240 7.03 -11.82 27.79
CA SER A 240 7.55 -10.45 27.75
C SER A 240 7.12 -9.63 28.97
N LEU A 241 5.90 -9.84 29.48
CA LEU A 241 5.41 -9.17 30.70
C LEU A 241 6.13 -9.68 31.94
N ASP A 242 6.33 -10.99 32.06
CA ASP A 242 7.09 -11.60 33.16
C ASP A 242 8.51 -11.02 33.22
N ALA A 243 9.19 -10.93 32.07
CA ALA A 243 10.53 -10.33 32.00
C ALA A 243 10.56 -8.84 32.36
N ILE A 244 9.47 -8.09 32.19
CA ILE A 244 9.36 -6.70 32.66
C ILE A 244 9.15 -6.67 34.18
N ILE A 245 8.30 -7.54 34.72
CA ILE A 245 8.03 -7.65 36.15
C ILE A 245 9.33 -7.97 36.89
N GLU A 246 10.07 -8.99 36.46
CA GLU A 246 11.36 -9.36 37.05
C GLU A 246 12.36 -8.19 37.07
N LYS A 247 12.44 -7.41 35.97
CA LYS A 247 13.31 -6.22 35.91
C LYS A 247 12.87 -5.13 36.89
N LEU A 248 11.58 -4.92 37.06
CA LEU A 248 11.05 -3.92 37.99
C LEU A 248 11.23 -4.35 39.44
N GLU A 249 11.06 -5.63 39.75
CA GLU A 249 11.31 -6.20 41.08
C GLU A 249 12.79 -6.06 41.48
N GLN A 250 13.72 -6.32 40.55
CA GLN A 250 15.14 -6.11 40.77
C GLN A 250 15.51 -4.63 41.01
N GLN A 251 14.75 -3.70 40.41
CA GLN A 251 14.96 -2.25 40.59
C GLN A 251 14.30 -1.69 41.86
N GLY A 252 13.21 -2.32 42.34
CA GLY A 252 12.48 -1.92 43.54
C GLY A 252 12.95 -2.60 44.84
N GLY A 253 13.85 -3.58 44.76
CA GLY A 253 14.41 -4.32 45.89
C GLY A 253 15.57 -3.64 46.64
N THR A 254 15.56 -2.32 46.78
CA THR A 254 16.45 -1.53 47.64
C THR A 254 15.68 -0.89 48.79
#